data_AF-A0AAU3IFT7-F1
#
_entry.id   AF-A0AAU3IFT7-F1
#
_cell.length_a   1.000
_cell.length_b   1.000
_cell.length_c   1.000
_cell.angle_alpha   90.00
_cell.angle_beta   90.00
_cell.angle_gamma   90.00
#
_symmetry.space_group_name_H-M   'P 1'
#
loop_
_entity.id
_entity.type
_entity.pdbx_description
1 polymer ?
#
loop_
_entity_poly.entity_id
_entity_poly.type
_entity_poly.pdbx_seq_one_letter_code
_entity_poly.pdbx_strand_id
1 'polypeptide(L)'
;MKAFNTVFGHMLAQGNPLDVLIAGDDAEAKATVSAFIKSLGLRPMDTGPLGMARWLEGTGLMMIGLGRYGAGSFNFTLGVSTSA
;
A
#
# COMPACT_ATOMS: atom_id res chain seq x y z
N MET A 1 -7.94 6.29 9.65
CA MET A 1 -6.82 6.18 8.69
C MET A 1 -6.44 4.73 8.50
N LYS A 2 -5.95 4.35 7.30
CA LYS A 2 -5.43 3.03 6.95
C LYS A 2 -4.27 3.19 5.96
N ALA A 3 -3.20 2.40 6.11
CA ALA A 3 -2.05 2.38 5.22
C ALA A 3 -1.23 1.08 5.39
N PHE A 4 -0.22 0.89 4.52
CA PHE A 4 0.91 -0.07 4.61
C PHE A 4 0.60 -1.57 4.57
N ASN A 5 -0.64 -2.02 4.74
CA ASN A 5 -0.93 -3.46 4.81
C ASN A 5 -0.72 -4.24 3.51
N THR A 6 -0.47 -3.55 2.40
CA THR A 6 -0.13 -4.16 1.09
C THR A 6 1.37 -4.17 0.80
N VAL A 7 2.20 -3.77 1.76
CA VAL A 7 3.66 -3.70 1.62
C VAL A 7 4.31 -4.81 2.45
N PHE A 8 5.04 -5.71 1.80
CA PHE A 8 5.86 -6.68 2.52
C PHE A 8 7.14 -6.03 3.05
N GLY A 9 7.47 -6.28 4.32
CA GLY A 9 8.64 -5.67 4.98
C GLY A 9 9.97 -5.97 4.29
N HIS A 10 10.14 -7.17 3.73
CA HIS A 10 11.37 -7.53 3.00
C HIS A 10 11.48 -6.80 1.65
N MET A 11 10.36 -6.50 0.99
CA MET A 11 10.35 -5.66 -0.21
C MET A 11 10.64 -4.20 0.14
N LEU A 12 10.13 -3.71 1.27
CA LEU A 12 10.45 -2.38 1.79
C LEU A 12 11.96 -2.24 2.08
N ALA A 13 12.57 -3.26 2.69
CA ALA A 13 14.00 -3.25 3.01
C ALA A 13 14.91 -3.23 1.77
N GLN A 14 14.41 -3.60 0.59
CA GLN A 14 15.16 -3.49 -0.68
C GLN A 14 15.26 -2.04 -1.20
N GLY A 15 14.49 -1.10 -0.66
CA GLY A 15 14.59 0.32 -1.00
C GLY A 15 13.96 0.71 -2.35
N ASN A 16 13.19 -0.18 -2.98
CA ASN A 16 12.47 0.14 -4.22
C ASN A 16 11.30 1.10 -3.94
N PRO A 17 10.92 1.99 -4.89
CA PRO A 17 9.73 2.83 -4.74
C PRO A 17 8.46 1.97 -4.76
N LEU A 18 7.83 1.78 -3.60
CA LEU A 18 6.60 0.99 -3.46
C LEU A 18 5.36 1.87 -3.35
N ASP A 19 4.23 1.36 -3.83
CA ASP A 19 2.93 1.98 -3.58
C ASP A 19 2.40 1.63 -2.20
N VAL A 20 1.98 2.67 -1.48
CA VAL A 20 1.27 2.54 -0.22
C VAL A 20 -0.15 3.02 -0.42
N LEU A 21 -1.09 2.08 -0.47
CA LEU A 21 -2.52 2.40 -0.54
C LEU A 21 -2.97 3.01 0.80
N ILE A 22 -3.64 4.17 0.76
CA ILE A 22 -4.13 4.87 1.95
C ILE A 22 -5.64 5.10 1.88
N ALA A 23 -6.30 5.10 3.04
CA ALA A 23 -7.70 5.49 3.17
C ALA A 23 -7.96 6.24 4.49
N GLY A 24 -8.84 7.24 4.46
CA GLY A 24 -9.24 7.97 5.67
C GLY A 24 -10.13 9.17 5.40
N ASP A 25 -10.90 9.55 6.42
CA ASP A 25 -11.87 10.65 6.33
C ASP A 25 -11.26 12.02 6.69
N ASP A 26 -10.22 12.03 7.53
CA ASP A 26 -9.52 13.25 7.92
C ASP A 26 -8.45 13.63 6.90
N ALA A 27 -8.61 14.79 6.27
CA ALA A 27 -7.72 15.28 5.22
C ALA A 27 -6.32 15.62 5.73
N GLU A 28 -6.19 16.16 6.95
CA GLU A 28 -4.92 16.53 7.56
C GLU A 28 -4.11 15.28 7.96
N ALA A 29 -4.79 14.27 8.51
CA ALA A 29 -4.20 12.98 8.80
C ALA A 29 -3.73 12.29 7.51
N LYS A 30 -4.53 12.33 6.42
CA LYS A 30 -4.11 11.83 5.11
C LYS A 30 -2.88 12.56 4.56
N ALA A 31 -2.85 13.89 4.69
CA ALA A 31 -1.71 14.69 4.24
C ALA A 31 -0.43 14.34 5.02
N THR A 32 -0.53 14.27 6.35
CA THR A 32 0.56 13.89 7.25
C THR A 32 1.12 12.51 6.92
N VAL A 33 0.25 11.51 6.79
CA VAL A 33 0.66 10.13 6.44
C VAL A 33 1.26 10.07 5.03
N SER A 34 0.70 10.81 4.07
CA SER A 34 1.24 10.89 2.71
C SER A 34 2.63 11.51 2.67
N ALA A 35 2.87 12.57 3.46
CA ALA A 35 4.19 13.18 3.58
C ALA A 35 5.20 12.21 4.21
N PHE A 36 4.80 11.48 5.25
CA PHE A 36 5.62 10.43 5.85
C PHE A 36 5.97 9.33 4.83
N ILE A 37 5.00 8.80 4.08
CA ILE A 37 5.23 7.81 3.02
C ILE A 37 6.22 8.32 1.98
N LYS A 38 6.07 9.57 1.52
CA LYS A 38 7.02 10.21 0.58
C LYS A 38 8.41 10.35 1.17
N SER A 39 8.54 10.68 2.46
CA SER A 39 9.83 10.78 3.14
C SER A 39 10.60 9.45 3.20
N LEU A 40 9.89 8.32 3.09
CA LEU A 40 10.48 6.98 2.98
C LEU A 40 10.85 6.61 1.54
N GLY A 41 10.70 7.50 0.56
CA GLY A 41 10.91 7.20 -0.86
C GLY A 41 9.79 6.39 -1.52
N LEU A 42 8.63 6.26 -0.86
CA LEU A 42 7.48 5.49 -1.32
C LEU A 42 6.43 6.40 -1.96
N ARG A 43 5.45 5.82 -2.67
CA ARG A 43 4.39 6.58 -3.33
C ARG A 43 3.05 6.38 -2.60
N PRO A 44 2.47 7.41 -1.97
CA PRO A 44 1.14 7.32 -1.37
C PRO A 44 0.05 7.31 -2.44
N MET A 45 -0.84 6.33 -2.41
CA MET A 45 -1.96 6.17 -3.33
C MET A 45 -3.28 6.30 -2.56
N ASP A 46 -3.95 7.44 -2.66
CA ASP A 46 -5.22 7.68 -1.97
C ASP A 46 -6.36 6.88 -2.61
N THR A 47 -6.99 6.04 -1.80
CA THR A 47 -8.11 5.19 -2.20
C THR A 47 -9.45 5.71 -1.71
N GLY A 48 -9.48 6.87 -1.02
CA GLY A 48 -10.69 7.58 -0.61
C GLY A 48 -10.97 7.51 0.90
N PRO A 49 -12.26 7.52 1.31
CA PRO A 49 -12.67 7.62 2.71
C PRO A 49 -12.36 6.36 3.52
N LEU A 50 -12.45 6.44 4.85
CA LEU A 50 -12.11 5.35 5.78
C LEU A 50 -12.92 4.07 5.52
N GLY A 51 -14.12 4.19 4.93
CA GLY A 51 -14.92 3.03 4.49
C GLY A 51 -14.17 2.07 3.57
N MET A 52 -13.15 2.54 2.84
CA MET A 52 -12.28 1.72 1.97
C MET A 52 -11.29 0.85 2.76
N ALA A 53 -11.08 1.10 4.05
CA ALA A 53 -10.18 0.30 4.87
C ALA A 53 -10.54 -1.18 4.88
N ARG A 54 -11.84 -1.53 4.85
CA ARG A 54 -12.30 -2.94 4.77
C ARG A 54 -11.76 -3.65 3.53
N TRP A 55 -11.72 -2.93 2.41
CA TRP A 55 -11.26 -3.46 1.13
C TRP A 55 -9.75 -3.53 1.09
N LEU A 56 -9.07 -2.53 1.65
CA LEU A 56 -7.61 -2.58 1.81
C LEU A 56 -7.19 -3.79 2.67
N GLU A 57 -7.88 -4.10 3.76
CA GLU A 57 -7.59 -5.34 4.53
C GLU A 57 -7.80 -6.60 3.70
N GLY A 58 -8.88 -6.66 2.92
CA GLY A 58 -9.11 -7.73 1.94
C GLY A 58 -7.97 -7.84 0.93
N THR A 59 -7.45 -6.73 0.41
CA THR A 59 -6.29 -6.71 -0.50
C THR A 59 -5.04 -7.30 0.17
N GLY A 60 -4.82 -7.03 1.46
CA GLY A 60 -3.73 -7.67 2.21
C GLY A 60 -3.86 -9.20 2.23
N LEU A 61 -5.07 -9.73 2.45
CA LEU A 61 -5.33 -11.16 2.35
C LEU A 61 -5.10 -11.70 0.93
N MET A 62 -5.52 -10.95 -0.09
CA MET A 62 -5.25 -11.32 -1.50
C MET A 62 -3.76 -11.38 -1.81
N MET A 63 -2.95 -10.45 -1.28
CA MET A 63 -1.49 -10.48 -1.42
C MET A 63 -0.88 -11.75 -0.82
N ILE A 64 -1.35 -12.18 0.36
CA ILE A 64 -0.90 -13.44 0.97
C ILE A 64 -1.28 -14.65 0.09
N GLY A 65 -2.51 -14.69 -0.40
CA GLY A 65 -2.97 -15.75 -1.30
C GLY A 65 -2.18 -15.79 -2.60
N LEU A 66 -1.93 -14.64 -3.23
CA LEU A 66 -1.15 -14.54 -4.45
C LEU A 66 0.29 -15.04 -4.23
N GLY A 67 0.92 -14.64 -3.13
CA GLY A 67 2.27 -15.11 -2.82
C GLY A 67 2.35 -16.63 -2.63
N ARG A 68 1.33 -17.21 -1.98
CA ARG A 68 1.29 -18.65 -1.69
C ARG A 68 0.95 -19.52 -2.91
N TYR A 69 0.06 -19.05 -3.78
CA TYR A 69 -0.54 -19.90 -4.81
C TYR A 69 -0.28 -19.46 -6.26
N GLY A 70 -0.11 -18.16 -6.52
CA GLY A 70 0.04 -17.65 -7.90
C GLY A 70 1.48 -17.25 -8.24
N ALA A 71 2.11 -16.43 -7.40
CA ALA A 71 3.47 -15.95 -7.60
C ALA A 71 4.55 -16.94 -7.10
N GLY A 72 4.18 -17.87 -6.21
CA GLY A 72 5.09 -18.87 -5.65
C GLY A 72 6.16 -18.32 -4.70
N SER A 73 6.12 -17.02 -4.40
CA SER A 73 6.97 -16.34 -3.43
C SER A 73 6.30 -15.05 -2.96
N PHE A 74 6.84 -14.41 -1.92
CA PHE A 74 6.41 -13.08 -1.48
C PHE A 74 7.26 -11.94 -2.06
N ASN A 75 8.17 -12.25 -3.00
CA ASN A 75 9.09 -11.30 -3.63
C ASN A 75 8.40 -10.51 -4.75
N PHE A 76 7.27 -9.88 -4.45
CA PHE A 76 6.51 -9.09 -5.39
C PHE A 76 5.80 -7.93 -4.69
N THR A 77 5.33 -6.98 -5.48
CA THR A 77 4.71 -5.74 -5.00
C THR A 77 3.41 -5.49 -5.73
N LEU A 78 2.41 -4.96 -5.03
CA LEU A 78 1.23 -4.38 -5.68
C LEU A 78 1.54 -2.93 -6.05
N GLY A 79 1.29 -2.56 -7.30
CA GLY A 79 1.53 -1.21 -7.78
C GLY A 79 0.52 -0.77 -8.82
N VAL A 80 0.37 0.55 -8.95
CA VAL A 80 -0.46 1.25 -9.92
C VAL A 80 0.44 1.81 -11.02
N SER A 81 0.24 1.30 -12.22
CA SER A 81 0.83 1.87 -13.44
C SER A 81 -0.08 2.97 -13.95
N THR A 82 0.32 4.23 -13.77
CA THR A 82 -0.36 5.38 -14.37
C THR A 82 0.29 5.68 -15.72
N SER A 83 -0.48 5.66 -16.81
CA SER A 83 -0.05 6.28 -18.05
C SER A 83 -0.02 7.79 -17.83
N ALA A 84 1.19 8.36 -17.73
CA ALA A 84 1.39 9.79 -17.92
C ALA A 84 1.23 10.13 -19.41
#